data_AF-A0A9D5FZI9-F1
#
_entry.id   AF-A0A9D5FZI9-F1
#
_cell.length_a   1.000
_cell.length_b   1.000
_cell.length_c   1.000
_cell.angle_alpha   90.00
_cell.angle_beta   90.00
_cell.angle_gamma   90.00
#
_symmetry.space_group_name_H-M   'P 1'
#
loop_
_entity.id
_entity.type
_entity.pdbx_description
1 polymer ?
#
loop_
_entity_poly.entity_id
_entity_poly.type
_entity_poly.pdbx_seq_one_letter_code
_entity_poly.pdbx_strand_id
1 'polypeptide(L)'
;MSSIEEPNNQDHPVTLFAHIAARFEQIELSHWTAVVFAWLARYDGIDRCYFEDEEESPAHEVLHCISELEHGTTDDEVAHALSHLEFLTWRVRHPETAERWDPLSLSLSDFIGGDLSPNCWKWEGTFPSSPVIASWLIEQLPHR
;
A
#
# COMPACT_ATOMS: atom_id res chain seq x y z
N MET A 1 12.94 -31.70 23.67
CA MET A 1 12.64 -31.66 22.22
C MET A 1 12.12 -30.27 21.94
N SER A 2 13.00 -29.35 21.59
CA SER A 2 12.59 -28.02 21.11
C SER A 2 12.33 -28.15 19.63
N SER A 3 11.06 -28.03 19.22
CA SER A 3 10.71 -27.75 17.84
C SER A 3 11.30 -26.38 17.51
N ILE A 4 12.26 -26.37 16.60
CA ILE A 4 12.73 -25.15 15.97
C ILE A 4 11.58 -24.78 15.02
N GLU A 5 10.81 -23.77 15.38
CA GLU A 5 9.91 -23.11 14.43
C GLU A 5 10.80 -22.58 13.30
N GLU A 6 10.65 -23.16 12.11
CA GLU A 6 11.21 -22.58 10.89
C GLU A 6 10.59 -21.19 10.75
N PRO A 7 11.39 -20.12 10.58
CA PRO A 7 10.81 -18.80 10.32
C PRO A 7 10.01 -18.90 9.04
N ASN A 8 8.73 -18.54 9.11
CA ASN A 8 7.84 -18.44 7.97
C ASN A 8 8.41 -17.42 6.98
N ASN A 9 9.18 -17.91 6.00
CA ASN A 9 9.88 -17.07 5.01
C ASN A 9 8.91 -16.31 4.08
N GLN A 10 7.61 -16.54 4.22
CA GLN A 10 6.53 -15.85 3.50
C GLN A 10 6.36 -14.40 3.95
N ASP A 11 6.78 -14.06 5.18
CA ASP A 11 6.51 -12.75 5.78
C ASP A 11 7.69 -11.74 5.62
N HIS A 12 8.79 -12.14 4.98
CA HIS A 12 9.90 -11.21 4.76
C HIS A 12 9.51 -10.18 3.68
N PRO A 13 9.70 -8.86 3.90
CA PRO A 13 9.27 -7.82 2.96
C PRO A 13 9.74 -8.05 1.52
N VAL A 14 11.00 -8.47 1.35
CA VAL A 14 11.57 -8.80 0.03
C VAL A 14 10.78 -9.90 -0.69
N THR A 15 10.26 -10.88 0.05
CA THR A 15 9.44 -11.97 -0.50
C THR A 15 8.08 -11.44 -0.97
N LEU A 16 7.47 -10.50 -0.24
CA LEU A 16 6.17 -9.91 -0.60
C LEU A 16 6.24 -9.07 -1.87
N PHE A 17 7.22 -8.18 -1.99
CA PHE A 17 7.41 -7.41 -3.23
C PHE A 17 7.65 -8.34 -4.43
N ALA A 18 8.43 -9.41 -4.26
CA ALA A 18 8.63 -10.41 -5.30
C ALA A 18 7.33 -11.14 -5.68
N HIS A 19 6.48 -11.47 -4.71
CA HIS A 19 5.16 -12.08 -4.97
C HIS A 19 4.23 -11.13 -5.71
N ILE A 20 4.20 -9.83 -5.37
CA ILE A 20 3.42 -8.82 -6.09
C ILE A 20 3.87 -8.73 -7.54
N ALA A 21 5.17 -8.66 -7.80
CA ALA A 21 5.72 -8.62 -9.15
C ALA A 21 5.37 -9.88 -9.95
N ALA A 22 5.60 -11.05 -9.36
CA ALA A 22 5.28 -12.33 -9.99
C ALA A 22 3.79 -12.45 -10.30
N ARG A 23 2.92 -11.94 -9.42
CA ARG A 23 1.48 -11.97 -9.63
C ARG A 23 1.05 -11.11 -10.81
N PHE A 24 1.57 -9.89 -10.93
CA PHE A 24 1.31 -9.04 -12.10
C PHE A 24 1.85 -9.63 -13.40
N GLU A 25 3.03 -10.26 -13.37
CA GLU A 25 3.56 -10.99 -14.53
C GLU A 25 2.62 -12.12 -14.96
N GLN A 26 2.10 -12.88 -14.00
CA GLN A 26 1.17 -13.98 -14.27
C GLN A 26 -0.12 -13.53 -14.96
N ILE A 27 -0.64 -12.33 -14.71
CA ILE A 27 -1.87 -11.81 -15.36
C ILE A 27 -1.57 -10.87 -16.54
N GLU A 28 -0.34 -10.86 -17.04
CA GLU A 28 0.11 -10.03 -18.16
C GLU A 28 -0.01 -8.52 -17.93
N LEU A 29 0.10 -8.07 -16.67
CA LEU A 29 0.00 -6.67 -16.24
C LEU A 29 1.29 -6.18 -15.55
N SER A 30 2.46 -6.64 -16.02
CA SER A 30 3.77 -6.34 -15.40
C SER A 30 4.12 -4.85 -15.37
N HIS A 31 3.51 -4.02 -16.20
CA HIS A 31 3.68 -2.56 -16.16
C HIS A 31 3.15 -1.92 -14.86
N TRP A 32 2.28 -2.61 -14.12
CA TRP A 32 1.80 -2.17 -12.81
C TRP A 32 2.82 -2.31 -11.68
N THR A 33 3.81 -3.20 -11.82
CA THR A 33 4.75 -3.48 -10.72
C THR A 33 5.48 -2.22 -10.23
N ALA A 34 6.00 -1.42 -11.16
CA ALA A 34 6.72 -0.19 -10.80
C ALA A 34 5.78 0.84 -10.15
N VAL A 35 4.54 0.96 -10.64
CA VAL A 35 3.54 1.88 -10.10
C VAL A 35 3.17 1.51 -8.67
N VAL A 36 2.85 0.23 -8.43
CA VAL A 36 2.47 -0.26 -7.10
C VAL A 36 3.62 -0.13 -6.11
N PHE A 37 4.86 -0.40 -6.52
CA PHE A 37 6.01 -0.27 -5.62
C PHE A 37 6.26 1.20 -5.25
N ALA A 38 6.19 2.10 -6.22
CA ALA A 38 6.34 3.53 -5.96
C ALA A 38 5.22 4.06 -5.06
N TRP A 39 3.99 3.55 -5.21
CA TRP A 39 2.87 3.88 -4.36
C TRP A 39 3.03 3.35 -2.93
N LEU A 40 3.37 2.06 -2.77
CA LEU A 40 3.64 1.45 -1.47
C LEU A 40 4.80 2.15 -0.72
N ALA A 41 5.84 2.58 -1.44
CA ALA A 41 6.95 3.33 -0.86
C ALA A 41 6.51 4.66 -0.21
N ARG A 42 5.35 5.21 -0.57
CA ARG A 42 4.82 6.40 0.10
C ARG A 42 4.32 6.11 1.50
N TYR A 43 4.02 4.85 1.82
CA TYR A 43 3.63 4.40 3.16
C TYR A 43 4.85 3.96 4.00
N ASP A 44 6.08 4.24 3.54
CA ASP A 44 7.26 4.04 4.37
C ASP A 44 7.17 4.85 5.67
N GLY A 45 7.49 4.22 6.81
CA GLY A 45 7.32 4.80 8.15
C GLY A 45 5.97 4.51 8.82
N ILE A 46 5.07 3.77 8.16
CA ILE A 46 3.76 3.41 8.73
C ILE A 46 3.85 2.46 9.92
N ASP A 47 4.96 1.73 10.06
CA ASP A 47 5.30 0.89 11.22
C ASP A 47 5.39 1.69 12.53
N ARG A 48 5.52 3.01 12.43
CA ARG A 48 5.53 3.94 13.57
C ARG A 48 4.12 4.39 13.97
N CYS A 49 3.11 4.05 13.17
CA CYS A 49 1.71 4.24 13.51
C CYS A 49 1.14 3.02 14.22
N TYR A 50 0.17 3.28 15.09
CA TYR A 50 -0.69 2.25 15.65
C TYR A 50 -2.12 2.48 15.16
N PHE A 51 -2.71 1.47 14.53
CA PHE A 51 -4.11 1.44 14.14
C PHE A 51 -4.77 0.27 14.87
N GLU A 52 -5.85 0.55 15.59
CA GLU A 52 -6.60 -0.48 16.33
C GLU A 52 -7.17 -1.52 15.36
N ASP A 53 -7.13 -2.79 15.78
CA ASP A 53 -7.64 -3.95 15.03
C ASP A 53 -7.04 -4.13 13.62
N GLU A 54 -5.82 -3.62 13.39
CA GLU A 54 -5.11 -3.80 12.14
C GLU A 54 -4.09 -4.95 12.21
N GLU A 55 -4.21 -5.89 11.28
CA GLU A 55 -3.38 -7.10 11.24
C GLU A 55 -2.52 -7.16 9.97
N GLU A 56 -2.90 -6.48 8.88
CA GLU A 56 -2.21 -6.56 7.60
C GLU A 56 -1.38 -5.29 7.30
N SER A 57 -0.21 -5.48 6.71
CA SER A 57 0.55 -4.35 6.17
C SER A 57 0.02 -3.97 4.78
N PRO A 58 0.24 -2.72 4.31
CA PRO A 58 -0.22 -2.30 2.99
C PRO A 58 0.21 -3.23 1.84
N ALA A 59 1.40 -3.82 1.94
CA ALA A 59 1.90 -4.77 0.94
C ALA A 59 1.13 -6.11 0.95
N HIS A 60 0.70 -6.59 2.11
CA HIS A 60 -0.13 -7.80 2.21
C HIS A 60 -1.50 -7.57 1.61
N GLU A 61 -2.16 -6.46 1.97
CA GLU A 61 -3.47 -6.11 1.41
C GLU A 61 -3.42 -5.98 -0.11
N VAL A 62 -2.37 -5.34 -0.65
CA VAL A 62 -2.16 -5.26 -2.11
C VAL A 62 -2.04 -6.66 -2.70
N LEU A 63 -1.19 -7.53 -2.14
CA LEU A 63 -0.99 -8.88 -2.65
C LEU A 63 -2.28 -9.69 -2.63
N HIS A 64 -3.04 -9.63 -1.54
CA HIS A 64 -4.33 -10.30 -1.41
C HIS A 64 -5.32 -9.79 -2.47
N CYS A 65 -5.44 -8.47 -2.63
CA CYS A 65 -6.31 -7.86 -3.62
C CYS A 65 -5.97 -8.29 -5.06
N ILE A 66 -4.70 -8.27 -5.46
CA ILE A 66 -4.31 -8.65 -6.82
C ILE A 66 -4.32 -10.17 -7.04
N SER A 67 -4.36 -10.97 -5.97
CA SER A 67 -4.46 -12.43 -6.08
C SER A 67 -5.81 -12.84 -6.67
N GLU A 68 -6.86 -12.07 -6.40
CA GLU A 68 -8.22 -12.31 -6.90
C GLU A 68 -8.45 -11.88 -8.36
N LEU A 69 -7.49 -11.18 -8.99
CA LEU A 69 -7.65 -10.66 -10.36
C LEU A 69 -7.38 -11.74 -11.42
N GLU A 70 -8.18 -11.80 -12.47
CA GLU A 70 -8.03 -12.83 -13.52
C GLU A 70 -7.21 -12.33 -14.72
N HIS A 71 -6.78 -13.26 -15.57
CA HIS A 71 -6.19 -12.87 -16.87
C HIS A 71 -7.21 -12.08 -17.69
N GLY A 72 -6.75 -11.04 -18.37
CA GLY A 72 -7.61 -10.13 -19.13
C GLY A 72 -8.22 -9.00 -18.29
N THR A 73 -7.92 -8.92 -16.99
CA THR A 73 -8.20 -7.73 -16.17
C THR A 73 -7.59 -6.50 -16.83
N THR A 74 -8.35 -5.42 -16.88
CA THR A 74 -7.95 -4.14 -17.47
C THR A 74 -7.25 -3.24 -16.47
N ASP A 75 -6.52 -2.23 -16.96
CA ASP A 75 -5.86 -1.24 -16.10
C ASP A 75 -6.87 -0.52 -15.19
N ASP A 76 -8.05 -0.18 -15.70
CA ASP A 76 -9.12 0.47 -14.93
C ASP A 76 -9.63 -0.43 -13.79
N GLU A 77 -9.73 -1.75 -14.02
CA GLU A 77 -10.16 -2.72 -13.01
C GLU A 77 -9.09 -2.90 -11.91
N VAL A 78 -7.80 -2.94 -12.27
CA VAL A 78 -6.70 -2.94 -11.30
C VAL A 78 -6.74 -1.67 -10.44
N ALA A 79 -6.82 -0.50 -11.09
CA ALA A 79 -6.87 0.78 -10.39
C ALA A 79 -8.09 0.87 -9.46
N HIS A 80 -9.24 0.39 -9.92
CA HIS A 80 -10.46 0.31 -9.12
C HIS A 80 -10.23 -0.57 -7.88
N ALA A 81 -9.75 -1.80 -8.06
CA ALA A 81 -9.52 -2.74 -6.95
C ALA A 81 -8.55 -2.16 -5.91
N LEU A 82 -7.39 -1.65 -6.35
CA LEU A 82 -6.38 -1.06 -5.46
C LEU A 82 -6.87 0.20 -4.72
N SER A 83 -7.82 0.94 -5.29
CA SER A 83 -8.37 2.14 -4.66
C SER A 83 -9.36 1.88 -3.51
N HIS A 84 -9.65 0.62 -3.19
CA HIS A 84 -10.59 0.22 -2.13
C HIS A 84 -9.92 -0.55 -0.97
N LEU A 85 -8.59 -0.59 -0.92
CA LEU A 85 -7.85 -1.24 0.17
C LEU A 85 -8.14 -0.58 1.52
N GLU A 86 -8.16 -1.39 2.58
CA GLU A 86 -8.54 -0.95 3.92
C GLU A 86 -7.52 0.06 4.48
N PHE A 87 -6.22 -0.12 4.23
CA PHE A 87 -5.21 0.84 4.69
C PHE A 87 -5.42 2.27 4.17
N LEU A 88 -6.23 2.47 3.12
CA LEU A 88 -6.60 3.80 2.63
C LEU A 88 -7.56 4.54 3.56
N THR A 89 -8.10 3.87 4.58
CA THR A 89 -8.87 4.47 5.68
C THR A 89 -7.97 5.04 6.78
N TRP A 90 -6.66 4.75 6.74
CA TRP A 90 -5.70 5.24 7.72
C TRP A 90 -5.45 6.73 7.53
N ARG A 91 -5.28 7.43 8.64
CA ARG A 91 -5.02 8.87 8.68
C ARG A 91 -3.83 9.12 9.55
N VAL A 92 -3.02 10.08 9.11
CA VAL A 92 -1.89 10.58 9.88
C VAL A 92 -1.94 12.10 9.95
N ARG A 93 -1.73 12.63 11.15
CA ARG A 93 -1.55 14.06 11.40
C ARG A 93 -0.19 14.31 12.01
N HIS A 94 0.52 15.28 11.45
CA HIS A 94 1.81 15.72 11.98
C HIS A 94 1.62 16.19 13.44
N PRO A 95 2.48 15.76 14.38
CA PRO A 95 2.28 16.08 15.79
C PRO A 95 2.45 17.57 16.11
N GLU A 96 3.36 18.26 15.41
CA GLU A 96 3.66 19.68 15.67
C GLU A 96 2.84 20.67 14.82
N THR A 97 2.69 20.45 13.50
CA THR A 97 2.01 21.39 12.59
C THR A 97 0.50 21.18 12.52
N ALA A 98 -0.01 20.04 13.02
CA ALA A 98 -1.39 19.59 12.86
C ALA A 98 -1.87 19.41 11.40
N GLU A 99 -0.96 19.47 10.43
CA GLU A 99 -1.25 19.15 9.03
C GLU A 99 -1.59 17.66 8.88
N ARG A 100 -2.39 17.34 7.85
CA ARG A 100 -2.76 15.96 7.53
C ARG A 100 -1.90 15.46 6.39
N TRP A 101 -1.43 14.23 6.52
CA TRP A 101 -0.66 13.58 5.46
C TRP A 101 -1.56 13.28 4.26
N ASP A 102 -1.07 13.59 3.07
CA ASP A 102 -1.64 13.14 1.80
C ASP A 102 -0.68 12.15 1.13
N PRO A 103 -1.02 10.85 1.08
CA PRO A 103 -0.19 9.81 0.46
C PRO A 103 -0.01 10.00 -1.04
N LEU A 104 -0.77 10.89 -1.69
CA LEU A 104 -0.56 11.17 -3.12
C LEU A 104 0.48 12.28 -3.38
N SER A 105 0.81 13.06 -2.35
CA SER A 105 1.68 14.22 -2.44
C SER A 105 3.13 13.94 -1.99
N LEU A 106 3.33 13.22 -0.88
CA LEU A 106 4.68 12.87 -0.37
C LEU A 106 4.67 11.56 0.44
N SER A 107 5.86 11.00 0.70
CA SER A 107 5.99 9.83 1.57
C SER A 107 5.68 10.18 3.03
N LEU A 108 5.24 9.20 3.81
CA LEU A 108 4.94 9.38 5.23
C LEU A 108 6.21 9.66 6.04
N SER A 109 7.32 8.96 5.75
CA SER A 109 8.65 9.25 6.31
C SER A 109 9.06 10.72 6.10
N ASP A 110 8.93 11.25 4.88
CA ASP A 110 9.25 12.65 4.59
C ASP A 110 8.28 13.62 5.27
N PHE A 111 7.01 13.23 5.38
CA PHE A 111 5.97 14.05 6.00
C PHE A 111 6.18 14.21 7.50
N ILE A 112 6.44 13.13 8.23
CA ILE A 112 6.64 13.15 9.68
C ILE A 112 7.99 13.82 10.01
N GLY A 113 9.04 13.43 9.29
CA GLY A 113 10.42 13.81 9.60
C GLY A 113 10.95 13.19 10.90
N GLY A 114 12.23 12.78 10.90
CA GLY A 114 12.98 12.39 12.11
C GLY A 114 12.25 11.45 13.09
N ASP A 115 12.48 11.63 14.39
CA ASP A 115 12.02 10.74 15.48
C ASP A 115 10.64 11.09 16.07
N LEU A 116 9.80 11.83 15.34
CA LEU A 116 8.48 12.22 15.84
C LEU A 116 7.47 11.06 15.82
N SER A 117 6.63 10.94 16.85
CA SER A 117 5.52 9.98 16.85
C SER A 117 4.30 10.61 16.17
N PRO A 118 3.83 10.06 15.02
CA PRO A 118 2.64 10.58 14.35
C PRO A 118 1.37 10.34 15.17
N ASN A 119 0.37 11.21 15.01
CA ASN A 119 -0.98 10.92 15.49
C ASN A 119 -1.71 10.15 14.39
N CYS A 120 -2.03 8.87 14.64
CA CYS A 120 -2.65 7.99 13.65
C CYS A 120 -4.04 7.53 14.11
N TRP A 121 -4.98 7.40 13.17
CA TRP A 121 -6.33 6.89 13.43
C TRP A 121 -6.97 6.35 12.14
N LYS A 122 -8.06 5.56 12.27
CA LYS A 122 -8.90 5.13 11.15
C LYS A 122 -10.10 6.08 10.99
N TRP A 123 -10.53 6.35 9.75
CA TRP A 123 -11.76 7.10 9.44
C TRP A 123 -12.57 6.29 8.41
N GLU A 124 -13.91 6.30 8.54
CA GLU A 124 -14.81 5.89 7.45
C GLU A 124 -14.43 6.46 6.06
N GLY A 125 -14.19 5.56 5.11
CA GLY A 125 -13.89 5.90 3.72
C GLY A 125 -12.40 6.16 3.46
N THR A 126 -12.04 6.11 2.19
CA THR A 126 -10.65 6.24 1.72
C THR A 126 -10.20 7.71 1.71
N PHE A 127 -8.91 7.96 1.97
CA PHE A 127 -8.28 9.26 1.76
C PHE A 127 -6.92 9.13 1.06
N PRO A 128 -6.73 9.85 -0.07
CA PRO A 128 -7.75 10.54 -0.84
C PRO A 128 -8.90 9.61 -1.28
N SER A 129 -9.97 10.16 -1.83
CA SER A 129 -11.11 9.31 -2.20
C SER A 129 -10.72 8.27 -3.25
N SER A 130 -11.39 7.12 -3.26
CA SER A 130 -11.08 6.02 -4.18
C SER A 130 -11.00 6.45 -5.66
N PRO A 131 -11.90 7.31 -6.19
CA PRO A 131 -11.77 7.80 -7.56
C PRO A 131 -10.48 8.61 -7.82
N VAL A 132 -10.03 9.38 -6.83
CA VAL A 132 -8.79 10.17 -6.92
C VAL A 132 -7.58 9.25 -6.90
N ILE A 133 -7.58 8.24 -6.02
CA ILE A 133 -6.50 7.24 -5.96
C ILE A 133 -6.43 6.44 -7.27
N ALA A 134 -7.55 5.95 -7.77
CA ALA A 134 -7.61 5.19 -9.02
C ALA A 134 -7.08 6.03 -10.20
N SER A 135 -7.51 7.28 -10.31
CA SER A 135 -7.05 8.18 -11.37
C SER A 135 -5.55 8.43 -11.26
N TRP A 136 -5.05 8.70 -10.05
CA TRP A 136 -3.62 8.90 -9.80
C TRP A 136 -2.79 7.67 -10.18
N LEU A 137 -3.25 6.46 -9.83
CA LEU A 137 -2.59 5.20 -10.18
C LEU A 137 -2.48 5.00 -11.70
N ILE A 138 -3.57 5.24 -12.44
CA ILE A 138 -3.58 5.18 -13.91
C ILE A 138 -2.62 6.19 -14.53
N GLU A 139 -2.56 7.41 -14.00
CA GLU A 139 -1.64 8.45 -14.48
C GLU A 139 -0.16 8.08 -14.31
N GLN A 140 0.18 7.17 -13.39
CA GLN A 140 1.54 6.70 -13.20
C GLN A 140 1.96 5.60 -14.20
N LEU A 141 1.00 5.01 -14.93
CA LEU A 141 1.33 3.97 -15.90
C LEU A 141 2.21 4.56 -17.02
N PRO A 142 3.20 3.80 -17.52
CA PRO A 142 4.04 4.27 -18.61
C PRO A 142 3.19 4.62 -19.83
N HIS A 143 3.37 5.84 -20.36
CA HIS A 143 2.73 6.23 -21.60
C HIS A 143 3.14 5.25 -22.71
N ARG A 144 2.13 4.63 -23.33
CA ARG A 144 2.32 3.75 -24.50
C ARG A 144 2.80 4.54 -25.72
#